data_AF-A0A6L3X7C4-F1
#
_entry.id   AF-A0A6L3X7C4-F1
#
_cell.length_a   1.000
_cell.length_b   1.000
_cell.length_c   1.000
_cell.angle_alpha   90.00
_cell.angle_beta   90.00
_cell.angle_gamma   90.00
#
_symmetry.space_group_name_H-M   'P 1'
#
loop_
_entity.id
_entity.type
_entity.pdbx_description
1 polymer ?
#
loop_
_entity_poly.entity_id
_entity_poly.type
_entity_poly.pdbx_seq_one_letter_code
_entity_poly.pdbx_strand_id
1 'polypeptide(L)'
;MTGRVDYHLEKYLLTEAGEPERLTRQWAEVMRECHDQKSGAEERLRLALLNVDYVTSFELPFRLLLTRAPQLIDSIRNEFQLSQKNVLFNGKRFGCVYSLKQDLNGIPDEFTYHLKTRIQRIDASGGSEVPYRQIAQQVKAPRERLQLALEQGLAVTALDGLFW
;
A
#
# COMPACT_ATOMS: atom_id res chain seq x y z
N MET A 1 -16.29 -17.56 -29.44
CA MET A 1 -14.86 -17.18 -29.44
C MET A 1 -14.59 -16.45 -28.14
N THR A 2 -13.80 -17.02 -27.25
CA THR A 2 -13.39 -16.35 -26.00
C THR A 2 -12.43 -15.22 -26.36
N GLY A 3 -12.92 -13.98 -26.31
CA GLY A 3 -12.07 -12.80 -26.46
C GLY A 3 -11.00 -12.78 -25.39
N ARG A 4 -9.83 -12.20 -25.70
CA ARG A 4 -8.77 -11.99 -24.73
C ARG A 4 -9.28 -11.11 -23.58
N VAL A 5 -9.05 -11.55 -22.35
CA VAL A 5 -9.32 -10.79 -21.12
C VAL A 5 -7.99 -10.56 -20.43
N ASP A 6 -7.61 -9.30 -20.27
CA ASP A 6 -6.39 -8.90 -19.59
C ASP A 6 -6.72 -8.43 -18.16
N TYR A 7 -5.84 -8.78 -17.22
CA TYR A 7 -5.95 -8.38 -15.82
C TYR A 7 -4.73 -7.53 -15.47
N HIS A 8 -4.95 -6.27 -15.11
CA HIS A 8 -3.90 -5.38 -14.63
C HIS A 8 -3.96 -5.31 -13.10
N LEU A 9 -2.89 -5.74 -12.45
CA LEU A 9 -2.72 -5.59 -11.01
C LEU A 9 -1.88 -4.36 -10.73
N GLU A 10 -2.49 -3.33 -10.15
CA GLU A 10 -1.75 -2.21 -9.59
C GLU A 10 -1.15 -2.61 -8.25
N LYS A 11 0.10 -2.18 -8.02
CA LYS A 11 0.79 -2.34 -6.73
C LYS A 11 -0.08 -1.77 -5.60
N TYR A 12 0.01 -2.37 -4.42
CA TYR A 12 -0.60 -1.85 -3.20
C TYR A 12 -0.35 -0.35 -3.06
N LEU A 13 -1.41 0.44 -3.19
CA LEU A 13 -1.35 1.87 -2.91
C LEU A 13 -1.82 2.07 -1.48
N LEU A 14 -0.86 2.28 -0.59
CA LEU A 14 -1.12 2.74 0.77
C LEU A 14 -1.26 4.26 0.73
N THR A 15 -2.39 4.78 1.17
CA THR A 15 -2.66 6.22 1.23
C THR A 15 -3.11 6.59 2.64
N GLU A 16 -2.43 7.56 3.25
CA GLU A 16 -2.89 8.18 4.49
C GLU A 16 -3.92 9.27 4.14
N ALA A 17 -5.04 9.31 4.85
CA ALA A 17 -6.19 10.15 4.51
C ALA A 17 -5.92 11.65 4.74
N GLY A 18 -5.07 11.98 5.72
CA GLY A 18 -4.67 13.34 6.06
C GLY A 18 -3.28 13.73 5.52
N GLU A 19 -2.72 13.01 4.54
CA GLU A 19 -1.32 13.21 4.16
C GLU A 19 -1.12 14.64 3.62
N PRO A 20 -0.28 15.47 4.26
CA PRO A 20 0.03 16.79 3.74
C PRO A 20 0.75 16.68 2.39
N GLU A 21 0.42 17.55 1.43
CA GLU A 21 1.04 17.57 0.09
C GLU A 21 2.57 17.61 0.11
N ARG A 22 3.14 18.18 1.16
CA ARG A 22 4.58 18.23 1.38
C ARG A 22 5.17 16.84 1.66
N LEU A 23 4.52 16.01 2.48
CA LEU A 23 4.94 14.62 2.71
C LEU A 23 4.78 13.80 1.44
N THR A 24 3.68 13.99 0.70
CA THR A 24 3.48 13.30 -0.59
C THR A 24 4.63 13.57 -1.56
N ARG A 25 5.11 14.83 -1.63
CA ARG A 25 6.28 15.21 -2.45
C ARG A 25 7.57 14.59 -1.95
N GLN A 26 7.86 14.66 -0.65
CA GLN A 26 9.06 14.05 -0.04
C GLN A 26 9.11 12.55 -0.33
N TRP A 27 7.99 11.84 -0.18
CA TRP A 27 7.92 10.43 -0.50
C TRP A 27 8.12 10.14 -1.99
N ALA A 28 7.56 10.96 -2.89
CA ALA A 28 7.77 10.79 -4.33
C ALA A 28 9.26 10.93 -4.70
N GLU A 29 9.97 11.89 -4.09
CA GLU A 29 11.40 12.10 -4.30
C GLU A 29 12.22 10.91 -3.79
N VAL A 30 11.97 10.46 -2.55
CA VAL A 30 12.63 9.28 -1.98
C VAL A 30 12.40 8.04 -2.83
N MET A 31 11.17 7.80 -3.28
CA MET A 31 10.86 6.63 -4.10
C MET A 31 11.55 6.66 -5.45
N ARG A 32 11.67 7.83 -6.07
CA ARG A 32 12.42 8.02 -7.32
C ARG A 32 13.91 7.75 -7.09
N GLU A 33 14.50 8.34 -6.05
CA GLU A 33 15.92 8.16 -5.74
C GLU A 33 16.27 6.70 -5.41
N CYS A 34 15.42 6.05 -4.60
CA CYS A 34 15.55 4.63 -4.30
C CYS A 34 15.55 3.76 -5.56
N HIS A 35 14.73 4.12 -6.56
CA HIS A 35 14.66 3.42 -7.83
C HIS A 35 15.92 3.65 -8.68
N ASP A 36 16.32 4.92 -8.86
CA ASP A 36 17.45 5.30 -9.69
C ASP A 36 18.77 4.70 -9.18
N GLN A 37 18.96 4.69 -7.87
CA GLN A 37 20.16 4.16 -7.23
C GLN A 37 20.11 2.64 -7.00
N LYS A 38 18.99 1.96 -7.31
CA LYS A 38 18.76 0.53 -7.00
C LYS A 38 19.05 0.21 -5.52
N SER A 39 18.57 1.08 -4.64
CA SER A 39 18.89 1.07 -3.21
C SER A 39 18.45 -0.23 -2.51
N GLY A 40 19.32 -0.76 -1.65
CA GLY A 40 19.00 -1.88 -0.75
C GLY A 40 18.02 -1.50 0.36
N ALA A 41 17.57 -2.48 1.15
CA ALA A 41 16.54 -2.23 2.19
C ALA A 41 16.96 -1.18 3.24
N GLU A 42 18.21 -1.24 3.72
CA GLU A 42 18.74 -0.29 4.69
C GLU A 42 18.90 1.11 4.08
N GLU A 43 19.45 1.20 2.87
CA GLU A 43 19.64 2.48 2.19
C GLU A 43 18.30 3.18 1.89
N ARG A 44 17.28 2.44 1.48
CA ARG A 44 15.93 2.99 1.31
C ARG A 44 15.36 3.58 2.61
N LEU A 45 15.62 2.94 3.75
CA LEU A 45 15.22 3.46 5.05
C LEU A 45 16.03 4.71 5.43
N ARG A 46 17.34 4.69 5.21
CA ARG A 46 18.24 5.83 5.45
C ARG A 46 17.81 7.05 4.64
N LEU A 47 17.60 6.88 3.33
CA LEU A 47 17.10 7.93 2.44
C LEU A 47 15.74 8.49 2.90
N ALA A 48 14.82 7.62 3.31
CA ALA A 48 13.52 8.08 3.79
C ALA A 48 13.63 8.91 5.08
N LEU A 49 14.46 8.48 6.04
CA LEU A 49 14.64 9.21 7.30
C LEU A 49 15.34 10.56 7.13
N LEU A 50 16.22 10.67 6.13
CA LEU A 50 16.93 11.92 5.82
C LEU A 50 16.04 12.95 5.09
N ASN A 51 15.08 12.48 4.28
CA ASN A 51 14.36 13.34 3.34
C ASN A 51 12.85 13.49 3.65
N VAL A 52 12.28 12.59 4.44
CA VAL A 52 10.88 12.68 4.89
C VAL A 52 10.86 13.16 6.33
N ASP A 53 9.95 14.09 6.62
CA ASP A 53 9.82 14.65 7.96
C ASP A 53 9.62 13.63 9.07
N TYR A 54 8.86 12.58 8.79
CA TYR A 54 8.68 11.43 9.63
C TYR A 54 8.22 10.24 8.79
N VAL A 55 8.47 9.03 9.29
CA VAL A 55 7.99 7.79 8.69
C VAL A 55 7.20 7.03 9.74
N THR A 56 6.06 6.45 9.37
CA THR A 56 5.32 5.60 10.30
C THR A 56 5.74 4.14 10.17
N SER A 57 5.74 3.40 11.28
CA SER A 57 6.02 1.96 11.25
C SER A 57 5.03 1.17 10.39
N PHE A 58 3.85 1.73 10.14
CA PHE A 58 2.86 1.13 9.24
C PHE A 58 3.23 1.28 7.76
N GLU A 59 3.84 2.40 7.36
CA GLU A 59 4.18 2.66 5.95
C GLU A 59 5.43 1.95 5.47
N LEU A 60 6.39 1.70 6.37
CA LEU A 60 7.70 1.13 6.03
C LEU A 60 7.62 -0.16 5.19
N PRO A 61 6.76 -1.15 5.52
CA PRO A 61 6.65 -2.37 4.71
C PRO A 61 6.00 -2.14 3.34
N PHE A 62 5.19 -1.09 3.17
CA PHE A 62 4.43 -0.88 1.92
C PHE A 62 5.11 0.12 0.99
N ARG A 63 5.56 1.27 1.49
CA ARG A 63 6.25 2.28 0.69
C ARG A 63 7.66 1.80 0.32
N LEU A 64 8.40 1.31 1.31
CA LEU A 64 9.81 0.94 1.12
C LEU A 64 10.02 -0.58 0.99
N LEU A 65 8.96 -1.40 0.97
CA LEU A 65 9.07 -2.86 0.84
C LEU A 65 10.09 -3.47 1.82
N LEU A 66 10.03 -3.05 3.09
CA LEU A 66 10.92 -3.52 4.15
C LEU A 66 10.32 -4.76 4.83
N THR A 67 10.96 -5.91 4.68
CA THR A 67 10.52 -7.18 5.28
C THR A 67 10.90 -7.33 6.75
N ARG A 68 11.90 -6.57 7.21
CA ARG A 68 12.47 -6.58 8.57
C ARG A 68 12.63 -5.16 9.13
N ALA A 69 11.57 -4.36 9.01
CA ALA A 69 11.60 -2.95 9.39
C ALA A 69 12.05 -2.70 10.85
N PRO A 70 11.62 -3.47 11.86
CA PRO A 70 12.09 -3.27 13.24
C PRO A 70 13.61 -3.45 13.39
N GLN A 71 14.19 -4.47 12.75
CA GLN A 71 15.62 -4.72 12.81
C GLN A 71 16.42 -3.63 12.10
N LEU A 72 15.92 -3.14 10.96
CA LEU A 72 16.56 -2.04 10.23
C LEU A 72 16.51 -0.74 11.02
N ILE A 73 15.40 -0.44 11.69
CA ILE A 73 15.29 0.72 12.58
C ILE A 73 16.31 0.63 13.72
N ASP A 74 16.49 -0.55 14.31
CA ASP A 74 17.48 -0.77 15.37
C ASP A 74 18.92 -0.54 14.86
N SER A 75 19.25 -1.02 13.65
CA SER A 75 20.54 -0.74 13.02
C SER A 75 20.77 0.76 12.82
N ILE A 76 19.79 1.48 12.28
CA ILE A 76 19.85 2.93 12.04
C ILE A 76 20.01 3.74 13.34
N ARG A 77 19.44 3.27 14.47
CA ARG A 77 19.60 3.95 15.78
C ARG A 77 21.05 4.01 16.25
N ASN A 78 21.90 3.10 15.79
CA ASN A 78 23.32 3.13 16.10
C ASN A 78 24.06 4.22 15.31
N GLU A 79 23.49 4.67 14.20
CA GLU A 79 24.09 5.68 13.31
C GLU A 79 23.51 7.08 13.53
N PHE A 80 22.21 7.18 13.83
CA PHE A 80 21.50 8.44 13.94
C PHE A 80 20.77 8.57 15.28
N GLN A 81 20.64 9.82 15.76
CA GLN A 81 19.75 10.16 16.87
C GLN A 81 18.28 10.09 16.40
N LEU A 82 17.73 8.88 16.38
CA LEU A 82 16.36 8.64 15.94
C LEU A 82 15.37 8.87 17.08
N SER A 83 14.47 9.82 16.89
CA SER A 83 13.35 10.07 17.81
C SER A 83 12.15 9.20 17.45
N GLN A 84 11.39 8.79 18.47
CA GLN A 84 10.20 7.96 18.31
C GLN A 84 9.03 8.51 19.14
N LYS A 85 7.83 8.46 18.56
CA LYS A 85 6.56 8.73 19.24
C LYS A 85 5.57 7.59 18.98
N ASN A 86 4.80 7.19 19.97
CA ASN A 86 3.75 6.18 19.83
C ASN A 86 2.49 6.81 19.23
N VAL A 87 1.83 6.10 18.33
CA VAL A 87 0.65 6.60 17.59
C VAL A 87 -0.37 5.48 17.35
N LEU A 88 -1.59 5.88 17.01
CA LEU A 88 -2.70 4.99 16.69
C LEU A 88 -2.95 4.97 15.17
N PHE A 89 -3.09 3.78 14.60
CA PHE A 89 -3.46 3.60 13.19
C PHE A 89 -4.89 3.04 13.09
N ASN A 90 -5.71 3.68 12.24
CA ASN A 90 -7.08 3.28 11.94
C ASN A 90 -7.93 3.07 13.21
N GLY A 91 -7.72 3.91 14.23
CA GLY A 91 -8.46 3.91 15.50
C GLY A 91 -8.25 2.70 16.41
N LYS A 92 -7.36 1.74 16.08
CA LYS A 92 -7.23 0.50 16.87
C LYS A 92 -5.86 -0.17 16.91
N ARG A 93 -4.94 0.17 16.00
CA ARG A 93 -3.64 -0.50 15.91
C ARG A 93 -2.56 0.41 16.49
N PHE A 94 -1.88 -0.04 17.53
CA PHE A 94 -0.73 0.69 18.05
C PHE A 94 0.46 0.58 17.11
N GLY A 95 1.22 1.67 17.00
CA GLY A 95 2.49 1.71 16.31
C GLY A 95 3.26 2.96 16.71
N CYS A 96 4.15 3.40 15.82
CA CYS A 96 5.02 4.52 16.11
C CYS A 96 5.41 5.29 14.85
N VAL A 97 5.84 6.52 15.07
CA VAL A 97 6.50 7.38 14.10
C VAL A 97 7.97 7.46 14.45
N TYR A 98 8.80 7.53 13.41
CA TYR A 98 10.23 7.75 13.51
C TYR A 98 10.59 9.04 12.78
N SER A 99 11.47 9.84 13.36
CA SER A 99 12.00 11.04 12.74
C SER A 99 13.41 11.33 13.24
N LEU A 100 14.24 11.96 12.41
CA LEU A 100 15.52 12.51 12.84
C LEU A 100 15.36 13.85 13.58
N LYS A 101 14.17 14.46 13.56
CA LYS A 101 13.85 15.65 14.37
C LYS A 101 13.65 15.25 15.83
N GLN A 102 14.19 16.04 16.75
CA GLN A 102 14.00 15.81 18.20
C GLN A 102 12.60 16.22 18.68
N ASP A 103 12.05 17.30 18.11
CA ASP A 103 10.69 17.74 18.42
C ASP A 103 9.67 17.02 17.53
N LEU A 104 8.78 16.27 18.18
CA LEU A 104 7.71 15.49 17.54
C LEU A 104 6.31 16.06 17.80
N ASN A 105 6.19 17.24 18.43
CA ASN A 105 4.90 17.82 18.80
C ASN A 105 4.03 18.17 17.58
N GLY A 106 4.65 18.50 16.45
CA GLY A 106 3.94 18.79 15.20
C GLY A 106 3.46 17.56 14.42
N ILE A 107 3.73 16.34 14.91
CA ILE A 107 3.37 15.09 14.23
C ILE A 107 2.05 14.55 14.81
N PRO A 108 1.08 14.14 13.98
CA PRO A 108 -0.19 13.58 14.45
C PRO A 108 -0.03 12.40 15.41
N ASP A 109 -0.97 12.27 16.36
CA ASP A 109 -1.08 11.12 17.25
C ASP A 109 -1.84 9.94 16.63
N GLU A 110 -2.63 10.22 15.59
CA GLU A 110 -3.45 9.23 14.90
C GLU A 110 -3.31 9.38 13.38
N PHE A 111 -3.32 8.25 12.66
CA PHE A 111 -3.30 8.22 11.21
C PHE A 111 -4.38 7.30 10.68
N THR A 112 -4.98 7.66 9.55
CA THR A 112 -5.99 6.85 8.88
C THR A 112 -5.50 6.41 7.52
N TYR A 113 -5.12 5.14 7.41
CA TYR A 113 -4.63 4.52 6.20
C TYR A 113 -5.70 3.73 5.45
N HIS A 114 -5.71 3.92 4.14
CA HIS A 114 -6.46 3.11 3.19
C HIS A 114 -5.48 2.31 2.34
N LEU A 115 -5.71 1.00 2.24
CA LEU A 115 -4.99 0.14 1.32
C LEU A 115 -5.88 -0.10 0.11
N LYS A 116 -5.48 0.39 -1.05
CA LYS A 116 -6.15 0.08 -2.32
C LYS A 116 -5.34 -0.96 -3.07
N THR A 117 -5.93 -2.13 -3.26
CA THR A 117 -5.58 -3.04 -4.34
C THR A 117 -6.50 -2.75 -5.50
N ARG A 118 -5.94 -2.37 -6.66
CA ARG A 118 -6.74 -2.18 -7.86
C ARG A 118 -6.37 -3.29 -8.84
N ILE A 119 -7.35 -4.16 -9.08
CA ILE A 119 -7.31 -5.14 -10.14
C ILE A 119 -8.28 -4.64 -11.18
N GLN A 120 -7.76 -4.27 -12.35
CA GLN A 120 -8.59 -3.87 -13.48
C GLN A 120 -8.74 -5.07 -14.41
N ARG A 121 -9.97 -5.39 -14.77
CA ARG A 121 -10.28 -6.40 -15.79
C ARG A 121 -10.64 -5.66 -17.06
N ILE A 122 -9.95 -5.96 -18.15
CA ILE A 122 -10.16 -5.34 -19.46
C ILE A 122 -10.47 -6.47 -20.44
N ASP A 123 -11.64 -6.44 -21.06
CA ASP A 123 -11.93 -7.28 -22.23
C ASP A 123 -11.94 -6.45 -23.52
N ALA A 124 -11.89 -7.13 -24.67
CA ALA A 124 -11.88 -6.51 -26.00
C ALA A 124 -13.10 -5.61 -26.30
N SER A 125 -14.16 -5.71 -25.51
CA SER A 125 -15.41 -4.94 -25.59
C SER A 125 -15.47 -3.77 -24.59
N GLY A 126 -14.43 -3.57 -23.77
CA GLY A 126 -14.39 -2.53 -22.74
C GLY A 126 -15.13 -2.90 -21.44
N GLY A 127 -15.45 -4.18 -21.24
CA GLY A 127 -16.06 -4.67 -20.00
C GLY A 127 -15.13 -4.49 -18.80
N SER A 128 -15.71 -4.06 -17.68
CA SER A 128 -15.01 -3.70 -16.43
C SER A 128 -15.19 -4.75 -15.33
N GLU A 129 -14.31 -4.73 -14.34
CA GLU A 129 -14.34 -5.55 -13.12
C GLU A 129 -15.57 -5.34 -12.21
N VAL A 130 -16.34 -4.26 -12.42
CA VAL A 130 -17.41 -3.84 -11.50
C VAL A 130 -18.45 -4.93 -11.20
N PRO A 131 -19.01 -5.66 -12.19
CA PRO A 131 -20.02 -6.69 -11.92
C PRO A 131 -19.46 -7.83 -11.06
N TYR A 132 -18.22 -8.25 -11.33
CA TYR A 132 -17.58 -9.32 -10.57
C TYR A 132 -17.26 -8.90 -9.13
N ARG A 133 -16.89 -7.63 -8.91
CA ARG A 133 -16.73 -7.07 -7.56
C ARG A 133 -18.06 -7.04 -6.80
N GLN A 134 -19.16 -6.70 -7.45
CA GLN A 134 -20.50 -6.74 -6.83
C GLN A 134 -20.92 -8.17 -6.45
N ILE A 135 -20.63 -9.16 -7.30
CA ILE A 135 -20.88 -10.57 -7.02
C ILE A 135 -20.07 -11.04 -5.80
N ALA A 136 -18.81 -10.62 -5.69
CA ALA A 136 -17.94 -11.02 -4.60
C ALA A 136 -18.30 -10.41 -3.23
N GLN A 137 -19.02 -9.29 -3.23
CA GLN A 137 -19.64 -8.72 -2.02
C GLN A 137 -20.81 -9.56 -1.52
N GLN A 138 -21.49 -10.28 -2.43
CA GLN A 138 -22.64 -11.13 -2.10
C GLN A 138 -22.20 -12.55 -1.71
N VAL A 139 -21.20 -13.09 -2.41
CA VAL A 139 -20.78 -14.48 -2.28
C VAL A 139 -19.28 -14.58 -2.07
N LYS A 140 -18.84 -15.32 -1.04
CA LYS A 140 -17.42 -15.47 -0.73
C LYS A 140 -16.74 -16.62 -1.48
N ALA A 141 -17.45 -17.71 -1.76
CA ALA A 141 -16.86 -18.89 -2.36
C ALA A 141 -16.52 -18.66 -3.85
N PRO A 142 -15.25 -18.87 -4.29
CA PRO A 142 -14.84 -18.59 -5.67
C PRO A 142 -15.68 -19.29 -6.74
N ARG A 143 -16.04 -20.55 -6.51
CA ARG A 143 -16.83 -21.35 -7.46
C ARG A 143 -18.25 -20.80 -7.62
N GLU A 144 -18.87 -20.40 -6.52
CA GLU A 144 -20.23 -19.84 -6.53
C GLU A 144 -20.24 -18.44 -7.15
N ARG A 145 -19.19 -17.64 -6.96
CA ARG A 145 -19.01 -16.36 -7.68
C ARG A 145 -19.02 -16.56 -9.19
N LEU A 146 -18.25 -17.55 -9.67
CA LEU A 146 -18.19 -17.87 -11.11
C LEU A 146 -19.53 -18.37 -11.64
N GLN A 147 -20.22 -19.20 -10.87
CA GLN A 147 -21.56 -19.67 -11.23
C GLN A 147 -22.54 -18.50 -11.35
N LEU A 148 -22.61 -17.61 -10.35
CA LEU A 148 -23.50 -16.47 -10.37
C LEU A 148 -23.17 -15.49 -11.52
N ALA A 149 -21.89 -15.29 -11.82
CA ALA A 149 -21.47 -14.48 -12.96
C ALA A 149 -21.95 -15.07 -14.29
N LEU A 150 -21.83 -16.39 -14.46
CA LEU A 150 -22.35 -17.10 -15.64
C LEU A 150 -23.88 -17.00 -15.75
N GLU A 151 -24.60 -17.16 -14.63
CA GLU A 151 -26.06 -17.02 -14.58
C GLU A 151 -26.52 -15.60 -14.93
N GLN A 152 -25.71 -14.59 -14.60
CA GLN A 152 -25.92 -13.18 -14.99
C GLN A 152 -25.48 -12.87 -16.43
N GLY A 153 -25.04 -13.88 -17.20
CA GLY A 153 -24.62 -13.72 -18.59
C GLY A 153 -23.25 -13.07 -18.77
N LEU A 154 -22.44 -12.98 -17.71
CA LEU A 154 -21.09 -12.45 -17.79
C LEU A 154 -20.14 -13.51 -18.36
N ALA A 155 -19.20 -13.08 -19.21
CA ALA A 155 -18.08 -13.93 -19.60
C ALA A 155 -17.13 -14.10 -18.42
N VAL A 156 -16.80 -15.34 -18.06
CA VAL A 156 -15.95 -15.61 -16.88
C VAL A 156 -14.61 -16.21 -17.26
N THR A 157 -13.59 -15.90 -16.46
CA THR A 157 -12.36 -16.68 -16.36
C THR A 157 -12.17 -17.19 -14.93
N ALA A 158 -11.27 -18.14 -14.72
CA ALA A 158 -10.95 -18.61 -13.36
C ALA A 158 -10.49 -17.47 -12.42
N LEU A 159 -9.85 -16.43 -12.97
CA LEU A 159 -9.36 -15.29 -12.20
C LEU A 159 -10.50 -14.42 -11.64
N ASP A 160 -11.67 -14.42 -12.30
CA ASP A 160 -12.84 -13.69 -11.81
C ASP A 160 -13.41 -14.26 -10.50
N GLY A 161 -13.05 -15.50 -10.14
CA GLY A 161 -13.40 -16.07 -8.83
C GLY A 161 -12.45 -15.65 -7.71
N LEU A 162 -11.22 -15.25 -8.05
CA LEU A 162 -10.10 -15.12 -7.13
C LEU A 162 -9.81 -13.68 -6.67
N PHE A 163 -10.10 -12.67 -7.49
CA PHE A 163 -9.55 -11.32 -7.30
C PHE A 163 -10.39 -10.33 -6.49
N TRP A 164 -11.64 -10.65 -6.18
CA TRP A 164 -12.60 -9.72 -5.58
C TRP A 164 -12.95 -10.07 -4.13
#